data_AF-A0A941WP46-F1
#
_entry.id   AF-A0A941WP46-F1
#
_cell.length_a   1.000
_cell.length_b   1.000
_cell.length_c   1.000
_cell.angle_alpha   90.00
_cell.angle_beta   90.00
_cell.angle_gamma   90.00
#
_symmetry.space_group_name_H-M   'P 1'
#
loop_
_entity.id
_entity.type
_entity.pdbx_description
1 polymer ?
#
loop_
_entity_poly.entity_id
_entity_poly.type
_entity_poly.pdbx_seq_one_letter_code
_entity_poly.pdbx_strand_id
1 'polypeptide(L)'
;HNQTQRRMADYAIQHGAYIVVGTHPHCVQGVEHRRGSLILWSLGNLVFGGTHEMTTFDAVVAQVSLCFDGGEYQGAKLRLLPVLTSSARPDNNFQPEWAEGADYERIMGLIQDDSEMQIEAEMWFPAG
;
A
#
# COMPACT_ATOMS: atom_id res chain seq x y z
N HIS A 1 2.25 -5.70 -9.53
CA HIS A 1 0.94 -5.37 -10.18
C HIS A 1 0.96 -5.75 -11.67
N ASN A 2 -0.20 -5.94 -12.33
CA ASN A 2 -0.27 -6.41 -13.73
C ASN A 2 -0.76 -5.32 -14.72
N GLN A 3 -0.78 -5.64 -16.03
CA GLN A 3 -1.19 -4.70 -17.07
C GLN A 3 -2.63 -4.19 -16.90
N THR A 4 -3.55 -5.01 -16.39
CA THR A 4 -4.94 -4.62 -16.15
C THR A 4 -5.04 -3.58 -15.02
N GLN A 5 -4.35 -3.81 -13.89
CA GLN A 5 -4.26 -2.81 -12.82
C GLN A 5 -3.65 -1.49 -13.32
N ARG A 6 -2.60 -1.55 -14.15
CA ARG A 6 -2.00 -0.35 -14.76
C ARG A 6 -3.01 0.45 -15.60
N ARG A 7 -3.75 -0.22 -16.48
CA ARG A 7 -4.80 0.41 -17.30
C ARG A 7 -5.91 1.04 -16.46
N MET A 8 -6.35 0.36 -15.40
CA MET A 8 -7.37 0.91 -14.49
C MET A 8 -6.88 2.14 -13.74
N ALA A 9 -5.63 2.11 -13.24
CA ALA A 9 -5.02 3.27 -12.59
C ALA A 9 -4.87 4.45 -13.56
N ASP A 10 -4.40 4.19 -14.79
CA ASP A 10 -4.28 5.23 -15.81
C ASP A 10 -5.63 5.87 -16.16
N TYR A 11 -6.68 5.07 -16.28
CA TYR A 11 -8.03 5.56 -16.51
C TYR A 11 -8.49 6.44 -15.34
N ALA A 12 -8.34 5.97 -14.10
CA ALA A 12 -8.74 6.74 -12.92
C ALA A 12 -8.01 8.10 -12.83
N ILE A 13 -6.70 8.10 -13.06
CA ILE A 13 -5.86 9.30 -13.04
C ILE A 13 -6.27 10.28 -14.14
N GLN A 14 -6.49 9.79 -15.37
CA GLN A 14 -6.96 10.62 -16.49
C GLN A 14 -8.32 11.27 -16.21
N HIS A 15 -9.12 10.69 -15.31
CA HIS A 15 -10.42 11.20 -14.89
C HIS A 15 -10.41 11.90 -13.51
N GLY A 16 -9.23 12.30 -13.02
CA GLY A 16 -9.09 13.20 -11.87
C GLY A 16 -8.93 12.53 -10.52
N ALA A 17 -8.66 11.22 -10.47
CA ALA A 17 -8.35 10.55 -9.21
C ALA A 17 -6.95 10.93 -8.71
N TYR A 18 -6.87 11.62 -7.56
CA TYR A 18 -5.60 11.95 -6.90
C TYR A 18 -4.95 10.76 -6.17
N ILE A 19 -5.74 9.74 -5.83
CA ILE A 19 -5.27 8.53 -5.14
C ILE A 19 -5.96 7.32 -5.73
N VAL A 20 -5.17 6.30 -6.10
CA VAL A 20 -5.64 5.00 -6.58
C VAL A 20 -5.14 3.92 -5.64
N VAL A 21 -6.06 3.13 -5.08
CA VAL A 21 -5.73 1.99 -4.20
C VAL A 21 -6.10 0.69 -4.89
N GLY A 22 -5.07 -0.06 -5.30
CA GLY A 22 -5.18 -1.40 -5.83
C GLY A 22 -5.28 -2.44 -4.72
N THR A 23 -6.00 -3.53 -5.01
CA THR A 23 -6.15 -4.71 -4.14
C THR A 23 -6.15 -5.97 -5.01
N HIS A 24 -6.30 -7.15 -4.37
CA HIS A 24 -6.42 -8.51 -4.94
C HIS A 24 -5.16 -9.39 -5.02
N PRO A 25 -3.92 -8.90 -5.22
CA PRO A 25 -2.74 -9.77 -5.25
C PRO A 25 -2.46 -10.58 -3.97
N HIS A 26 -3.14 -10.27 -2.85
CA HIS A 26 -2.96 -10.90 -1.54
C HIS A 26 -1.54 -10.78 -0.95
N CYS A 27 -0.66 -9.99 -1.58
CA CYS A 27 0.66 -9.61 -1.10
C CYS A 27 0.83 -8.09 -1.19
N VAL A 28 1.79 -7.54 -0.45
CA VAL A 28 2.18 -6.13 -0.57
C VAL A 28 2.81 -5.85 -1.93
N GLN A 29 2.57 -4.67 -2.49
CA GLN A 29 3.16 -4.19 -3.74
C GLN A 29 3.55 -2.72 -3.60
N GLY A 30 4.25 -2.21 -4.61
CA GLY A 30 4.91 -0.91 -4.56
C GLY A 30 3.96 0.28 -4.50
N VAL A 31 4.59 1.44 -4.27
CA VAL A 31 3.99 2.76 -4.31
C VAL A 31 4.51 3.49 -5.55
N GLU A 32 3.63 4.23 -6.21
CA GLU A 32 4.00 5.03 -7.36
C GLU A 32 3.37 6.43 -7.28
N HIS A 33 4.10 7.43 -7.74
CA HIS A 33 3.58 8.77 -7.96
C HIS A 33 3.60 9.11 -9.45
N ARG A 34 2.42 9.23 -10.05
CA ARG A 34 2.28 9.46 -11.50
C ARG A 34 1.29 10.57 -11.76
N ARG A 35 1.71 11.62 -12.48
CA ARG A 35 0.87 12.77 -12.88
C ARG A 35 0.10 13.40 -11.70
N GLY A 36 0.80 13.66 -10.59
CA GLY A 36 0.21 14.26 -9.38
C GLY A 36 -0.71 13.33 -8.59
N SER A 37 -0.72 12.02 -8.91
CA SER A 37 -1.58 11.03 -8.28
C SER A 37 -0.76 9.94 -7.60
N LEU A 38 -1.13 9.62 -6.36
CA LEU A 38 -0.55 8.55 -5.56
C LEU A 38 -1.22 7.21 -5.90
N ILE A 39 -0.43 6.18 -6.16
CA ILE A 39 -0.91 4.83 -6.45
C ILE A 39 -0.33 3.87 -5.41
N LEU A 40 -1.20 3.11 -4.75
CA LEU A 40 -0.83 1.99 -3.89
C LEU A 40 -1.24 0.71 -4.60
N TRP A 41 -0.30 -0.10 -5.08
CA TRP A 41 -0.63 -1.20 -5.99
C TRP A 41 -1.32 -2.39 -5.33
N SER A 42 -0.96 -2.70 -4.09
CA SER A 42 -1.60 -3.71 -3.24
C SER A 42 -1.12 -3.55 -1.80
N LEU A 43 -2.04 -3.70 -0.84
CA LEU A 43 -1.75 -3.56 0.59
C LEU A 43 -1.54 -4.92 1.30
N GLY A 44 -1.67 -6.03 0.56
CA GLY A 44 -1.71 -7.36 1.15
C GLY A 44 -3.01 -7.61 1.92
N ASN A 45 -2.95 -8.53 2.87
CA ASN A 45 -4.10 -9.00 3.64
C ASN A 45 -4.07 -8.45 5.07
N LEU A 46 -4.92 -7.47 5.41
CA LEU A 46 -4.98 -6.98 6.81
C LEU A 46 -5.60 -8.05 7.73
N VAL A 47 -6.86 -8.42 7.48
CA VAL A 47 -7.54 -9.57 8.10
C VAL A 47 -8.07 -10.42 6.95
N PHE A 48 -7.75 -11.72 6.91
CA PHE A 48 -8.09 -12.56 5.76
C PHE A 48 -8.49 -13.97 6.17
N GLY A 49 -9.61 -14.46 5.62
CA GLY A 49 -10.11 -15.83 5.83
C GLY A 49 -10.55 -16.52 4.55
N GLY A 50 -10.05 -16.06 3.40
CA GLY A 50 -10.37 -16.65 2.09
C GLY A 50 -9.63 -17.97 1.80
N THR A 51 -8.67 -18.35 2.64
CA THR A 51 -7.96 -19.63 2.57
C THR A 51 -7.55 -20.10 3.97
N HIS A 52 -7.49 -21.41 4.18
CA HIS A 52 -6.96 -22.02 5.40
C HIS A 52 -5.43 -22.12 5.38
N GLU A 53 -4.82 -22.20 4.19
CA GLU A 53 -3.37 -22.31 4.01
C GLU A 53 -2.82 -20.99 3.48
N MET A 54 -2.52 -20.07 4.39
CA MET A 54 -1.91 -18.79 4.03
C MET A 54 -0.42 -18.97 3.73
N THR A 55 0.01 -18.51 2.55
CA THR A 55 1.41 -18.56 2.11
C THR A 55 2.16 -17.26 2.36
N THR A 56 1.45 -16.17 2.64
CA THR A 56 2.02 -14.88 3.04
C THR A 56 1.16 -14.26 4.13
N PHE A 57 1.83 -13.62 5.09
CA PHE A 57 1.22 -12.90 6.21
C PHE A 57 1.53 -11.40 6.13
N ASP A 58 2.16 -10.96 5.04
CA ASP A 58 2.64 -9.60 4.91
C ASP A 58 1.54 -8.68 4.42
N ALA A 59 1.35 -7.59 5.15
CA ALA A 59 0.45 -6.54 4.77
C ALA A 59 0.99 -5.18 5.22
N VAL A 60 0.34 -4.14 4.76
CA VAL A 60 0.63 -2.77 5.16
C VAL A 60 -0.65 -2.00 5.33
N VAL A 61 -0.78 -1.29 6.44
CA VAL A 61 -1.80 -0.26 6.62
C VAL A 61 -1.25 1.03 6.05
N ALA A 62 -1.91 1.58 5.03
CA ALA A 62 -1.59 2.89 4.49
C ALA A 62 -2.42 3.95 5.20
N GLN A 63 -1.76 4.82 5.97
CA GLN A 63 -2.38 6.02 6.51
C GLN A 63 -2.12 7.18 5.56
N VAL A 64 -3.17 7.74 4.97
CA VAL A 64 -3.09 8.86 4.03
C VAL A 64 -3.75 10.09 4.64
N SER A 65 -2.98 11.16 4.81
CA SER A 65 -3.48 12.48 5.21
C SER A 65 -3.56 13.39 3.99
N LEU A 66 -4.76 13.81 3.63
CA LEU A 66 -4.99 14.76 2.54
C LEU A 66 -4.74 16.19 3.02
N CYS A 67 -3.98 16.97 2.25
CA CYS A 67 -3.65 18.34 2.59
C CYS A 67 -4.33 19.32 1.63
N PHE A 68 -4.98 20.34 2.19
CA PHE A 68 -5.68 21.39 1.45
C PHE A 68 -5.23 22.76 1.94
N ASP A 69 -5.10 23.70 1.01
CA ASP A 69 -4.88 25.13 1.29
C ASP A 69 -5.84 25.96 0.43
N GLY A 70 -6.51 26.94 1.03
CA GLY A 70 -7.52 27.74 0.33
C GLY A 70 -8.70 26.94 -0.26
N GLY A 71 -8.90 25.68 0.15
CA GLY A 71 -9.89 24.76 -0.45
C GLY A 71 -9.38 23.98 -1.66
N GLU A 72 -8.13 24.22 -2.08
CA GLU A 72 -7.47 23.50 -3.16
C GLU A 72 -6.62 22.35 -2.61
N TYR A 73 -6.65 21.21 -3.28
CA TYR A 73 -5.86 20.03 -2.91
C TYR A 73 -4.38 20.26 -3.21
N GLN A 74 -3.53 20.16 -2.19
CA GLN A 74 -2.09 20.41 -2.29
C GLN A 74 -1.28 19.10 -2.43
N GLY A 75 -1.87 17.97 -2.08
CA GLY A 75 -1.21 16.67 -2.07
C GLY A 75 -1.58 15.82 -0.86
N ALA A 76 -0.89 14.70 -0.71
CA ALA A 76 -1.11 13.75 0.36
C ALA A 76 0.19 13.37 1.06
N LYS A 77 0.11 13.23 2.37
CA LYS A 77 1.14 12.60 3.18
C LYS A 77 0.77 11.14 3.38
N LEU A 78 1.64 10.22 2.96
CA LEU A 78 1.47 8.78 3.13
C LEU A 78 2.38 8.30 4.25
N ARG A 79 1.83 7.52 5.18
CA ARG A 79 2.59 6.74 6.15
C ARG A 79 2.29 5.26 5.95
N LEU A 80 3.36 4.49 5.74
CA LEU A 80 3.29 3.03 5.58
C LEU A 80 3.49 2.39 6.96
N LEU A 81 2.53 1.57 7.36
CA LEU A 81 2.55 0.86 8.65
C LEU A 81 2.52 -0.65 8.38
N PRO A 82 3.69 -1.29 8.23
CA PRO A 82 3.79 -2.73 8.06
C PRO A 82 3.05 -3.50 9.17
N VAL A 83 2.30 -4.52 8.77
CA VAL A 83 1.56 -5.40 9.68
C VAL A 83 1.67 -6.84 9.22
N LEU A 84 1.45 -7.73 10.17
CA LEU A 84 1.28 -9.15 9.92
C LEU A 84 -0.20 -9.48 10.01
N THR A 85 -0.72 -10.27 9.07
CA THR A 85 -2.14 -10.67 9.05
C THR A 85 -2.54 -11.46 10.29
N SER A 86 -1.60 -12.18 10.89
CA SER A 86 -1.81 -13.00 12.08
C SER A 86 -0.55 -13.07 12.94
N SER A 87 -0.74 -13.07 14.26
CA SER A 87 0.29 -13.32 15.27
C SER A 87 0.53 -14.80 15.57
N ALA A 88 -0.20 -15.72 14.93
CA ALA A 88 -0.16 -17.16 15.22
C ALA A 88 0.55 -18.00 14.15
N ARG A 89 1.44 -17.40 13.34
CA ARG A 89 2.11 -18.06 12.21
C ARG A 89 2.70 -19.44 12.59
N PRO A 90 2.49 -20.50 11.78
CA PRO A 90 1.85 -20.50 10.45
C PRO A 90 0.31 -20.56 10.48
N ASP A 91 -0.31 -20.63 11.66
CA ASP A 91 -1.77 -20.58 11.78
C ASP A 91 -2.30 -19.16 11.59
N ASN A 92 -3.61 -19.04 11.36
CA ASN A 92 -4.29 -17.77 11.21
C ASN A 92 -5.36 -17.60 12.30
N ASN A 93 -5.06 -16.74 13.28
CA ASN A 93 -5.96 -16.37 14.36
C ASN A 93 -6.83 -15.13 14.05
N PHE A 94 -6.75 -14.59 12.83
CA PHE A 94 -7.48 -13.39 12.37
C PHE A 94 -7.22 -12.14 13.22
N GLN A 95 -6.07 -12.08 13.90
CA GLN A 95 -5.66 -10.96 14.73
C GLN A 95 -4.37 -10.37 14.17
N PRO A 96 -4.45 -9.22 13.48
CA PRO A 96 -3.27 -8.56 12.95
C PRO A 96 -2.40 -7.99 14.06
N GLU A 97 -1.10 -7.94 13.81
CA GLU A 97 -0.13 -7.28 14.69
C GLU A 97 0.78 -6.35 13.88
N TRP A 98 1.34 -5.32 14.54
CA TRP A 98 2.33 -4.47 13.92
C TRP A 98 3.59 -5.28 13.62
N ALA A 99 4.15 -5.13 12.42
CA ALA A 99 5.42 -5.75 12.09
C ALA A 99 6.56 -4.93 12.72
N GLU A 100 7.52 -5.62 13.33
CA GLU A 100 8.69 -5.03 13.98
C GLU A 100 9.98 -5.74 13.51
N GLY A 101 11.14 -5.09 13.72
CA GLY A 101 12.44 -5.66 13.40
C GLY A 101 12.54 -6.19 11.97
N ALA A 102 12.95 -7.46 11.83
CA ALA A 102 13.14 -8.10 10.53
C ALA A 102 11.86 -8.22 9.69
N ASP A 103 10.68 -8.35 10.31
CA ASP A 103 9.41 -8.39 9.57
C ASP A 103 9.10 -7.01 8.97
N TYR A 104 9.32 -5.94 9.74
CA TYR A 104 9.18 -4.56 9.24
C TYR A 104 10.11 -4.30 8.06
N GLU A 105 11.40 -4.61 8.21
CA GLU A 105 12.41 -4.39 7.17
C GLU A 105 12.09 -5.16 5.90
N ARG A 106 11.64 -6.41 6.04
CA ARG A 106 11.25 -7.27 4.93
C ARG A 106 10.03 -6.72 4.18
N ILE A 107 8.98 -6.30 4.89
CA ILE A 107 7.77 -5.74 4.25
C ILE A 107 8.09 -4.43 3.53
N MET A 108 8.85 -3.53 4.16
CA MET A 108 9.30 -2.29 3.52
C MET A 108 10.19 -2.57 2.31
N GLY A 109 11.07 -3.57 2.39
CA GLY A 109 11.89 -4.04 1.29
C GLY A 109 11.07 -4.54 0.10
N LEU A 110 10.04 -5.35 0.34
CA LEU A 110 9.12 -5.81 -0.72
C LEU A 110 8.40 -4.65 -1.42
N ILE A 111 7.98 -3.62 -0.67
CA ILE A 111 7.37 -2.42 -1.23
C ILE A 111 8.41 -1.65 -2.06
N GLN A 112 9.62 -1.48 -1.54
CA GLN A 112 10.72 -0.82 -2.26
C GLN A 112 11.09 -1.54 -3.56
N ASP A 113 11.17 -2.87 -3.56
CA ASP A 113 11.55 -3.66 -4.73
C ASP A 113 10.53 -3.57 -5.88
N ASP A 114 9.25 -3.31 -5.59
CA ASP A 114 8.20 -3.07 -6.60
C ASP A 114 7.94 -1.57 -6.85
N SER A 115 8.77 -0.68 -6.29
CA SER A 115 8.66 0.79 -6.44
C SER A 115 9.89 1.35 -7.17
N GLU A 116 9.67 2.22 -8.16
CA GLU A 116 10.77 2.92 -8.85
C GLU A 116 11.32 4.10 -8.03
N MET A 117 10.53 4.60 -7.09
CA MET A 117 10.94 5.68 -6.18
C MET A 117 11.51 5.12 -4.88
N GLN A 118 12.27 5.95 -4.15
CA GLN A 118 12.70 5.61 -2.79
C GLN A 118 11.50 5.59 -1.85
N ILE A 119 11.42 4.54 -1.04
CA ILE A 119 10.34 4.29 -0.09
C ILE A 119 10.84 4.56 1.33
N GLU A 120 10.20 5.53 1.96
CA GLU A 120 10.38 5.86 3.37
C GLU A 120 9.11 5.51 4.15
N ALA A 121 9.22 5.43 5.48
CA ALA A 121 8.06 5.17 6.35
C ALA A 121 6.97 6.24 6.21
N GLU A 122 7.38 7.46 5.87
CA GLU A 122 6.50 8.61 5.71
C GLU A 122 6.97 9.46 4.53
N MET A 123 6.07 9.78 3.59
CA MET A 123 6.40 10.47 2.34
C MET A 123 5.35 11.52 1.99
N TRP A 124 5.78 12.57 1.30
CA TRP A 124 4.91 13.62 0.76
C TRP A 124 4.74 13.46 -0.75
N PHE A 125 3.49 13.51 -1.21
CA PHE A 125 3.09 13.41 -2.60
C PHE A 125 2.34 14.68 -3.00
N PRO A 126 2.99 15.64 -3.68
CA PRO A 126 2.34 16.89 -4.07
C PRO A 126 1.28 16.63 -5.14
N ALA A 127 0.21 17.44 -5.11
CA ALA A 127 -0.74 17.52 -6.22
C ALA A 127 -0.01 18.01 -7.49
N GLY A 128 -0.52 17.58 -8.65
CA GLY A 128 -0.02 17.96 -9.98
C GLY A 128 -0.71 19.16 -10.57
#